data_AF-A0A496SIF7-F1
#
_entry.id   AF-A0A496SIF7-F1
#
_cell.length_a   1.000
_cell.length_b   1.000
_cell.length_c   1.000
_cell.angle_alpha   90.00
_cell.angle_beta   90.00
_cell.angle_gamma   90.00
#
_symmetry.space_group_name_H-M   'P 1'
#
loop_
_entity.id
_entity.type
_entity.pdbx_description
1 polymer ?
#
loop_
_entity_poly.entity_id
_entity_poly.type
_entity_poly.pdbx_seq_one_letter_code
_entity_poly.pdbx_strand_id
1 'polypeptide(L)'
;MLHLKDVRPTVFFVSREGRLDQIVEITVENRGKPVEARVKILKGARASEIPVGPIKPGEGRYQIAVPEIGEEGPVEFALLVGDKVQDRRSITWRPKRHWEVYLVHISHHDLGYTDLPRDVLREHDGFMDEILRFCEETEDWPEEAKFRYTIEGSWSVLHFVEEGPEDLVEKLVRYMKQGRIELTALFGNETTELCGHEELIRLLYPSFGLG
;
A
#
# COMPACT_ATOMS: atom_id res chain seq x y z
N MET A 1 -15.58 9.61 33.69
CA MET A 1 -16.28 8.38 33.27
C MET A 1 -16.08 8.26 31.77
N LEU A 2 -15.60 7.11 31.32
CA LEU A 2 -15.40 6.83 29.91
C LEU A 2 -16.55 5.96 29.41
N HIS A 3 -17.00 6.21 28.19
CA HIS A 3 -18.07 5.45 27.54
C HIS A 3 -17.59 4.91 26.19
N LEU A 4 -17.76 3.61 25.96
CA LEU A 4 -17.38 2.95 24.71
C LEU A 4 -18.55 3.03 23.72
N LYS A 5 -18.58 4.12 22.95
CA LYS A 5 -19.66 4.46 22.02
C LYS A 5 -19.76 3.53 20.83
N ASP A 6 -18.63 3.04 20.33
CA ASP A 6 -18.60 2.12 19.19
C ASP A 6 -17.34 1.25 19.15
N VAL A 7 -17.46 0.09 18.52
CA VAL A 7 -16.36 -0.85 18.24
C VAL A 7 -16.55 -1.38 16.82
N ARG A 8 -15.61 -1.06 15.93
CA ARG A 8 -15.67 -1.39 14.51
C ARG A 8 -14.40 -2.13 14.09
N PRO A 9 -14.47 -3.46 13.91
CA PRO A 9 -13.37 -4.24 13.32
C PRO A 9 -13.15 -3.80 11.86
N THR A 10 -11.90 -3.47 11.51
CA THR A 10 -11.55 -3.06 10.14
C THR A 10 -11.18 -4.28 9.29
N VAL A 11 -10.83 -4.06 8.02
CA VAL A 11 -10.26 -5.09 7.14
C VAL A 11 -8.72 -5.14 7.23
N PHE A 12 -8.10 -4.25 8.00
CA PHE A 12 -6.66 -4.14 8.11
C PHE A 12 -6.11 -5.03 9.21
N PHE A 13 -5.00 -5.69 8.90
CA PHE A 13 -4.22 -6.50 9.82
C PHE A 13 -2.80 -5.95 9.85
N VAL A 14 -2.17 -6.02 11.01
CA VAL A 14 -0.75 -5.72 11.19
C VAL A 14 -0.04 -6.98 11.64
N SER A 15 1.08 -7.30 10.98
CA SER A 15 1.95 -8.38 11.42
C SER A 15 2.82 -7.89 12.57
N ARG A 16 2.83 -8.62 13.69
CA ARG A 16 3.68 -8.35 14.85
C ARG A 16 4.26 -9.67 15.33
N GLU A 17 5.58 -9.85 15.32
CA GLU A 17 6.21 -11.08 15.83
C GLU A 17 5.66 -12.38 15.19
N GLY A 18 5.25 -12.33 13.91
CA GLY A 18 4.70 -13.48 13.19
C GLY A 18 3.23 -13.82 13.50
N ARG A 19 2.53 -13.01 14.30
CA ARG A 19 1.05 -13.06 14.45
C ARG A 19 0.39 -11.89 13.74
N LEU A 20 -0.84 -12.11 13.29
CA LEU A 20 -1.70 -11.06 12.76
C LEU A 20 -2.56 -10.50 13.89
N ASP A 21 -2.49 -9.19 14.07
CA ASP A 21 -3.42 -8.44 14.90
C ASP A 21 -4.35 -7.64 13.99
N GLN A 22 -5.66 -7.82 14.14
CA GLN A 22 -6.66 -7.06 13.42
C GLN A 22 -6.80 -5.67 14.03
N ILE A 23 -6.77 -4.64 13.18
CA ILE A 23 -7.02 -3.26 13.62
C ILE A 23 -8.53 -3.09 13.88
N VAL A 24 -8.87 -2.64 15.08
CA VAL A 24 -10.22 -2.31 15.50
C VAL A 24 -10.27 -0.83 15.84
N GLU A 25 -11.19 -0.10 15.22
CA GLU A 25 -11.48 1.29 15.58
C GLU A 25 -12.51 1.31 16.71
N ILE A 26 -12.20 2.02 17.79
CA ILE A 26 -13.12 2.26 18.90
C ILE A 26 -13.43 3.74 19.02
N THR A 27 -14.69 4.06 19.30
CA THR A 27 -15.11 5.43 19.63
C THR A 27 -15.34 5.51 21.13
N VAL A 28 -14.65 6.43 21.81
CA VAL A 28 -14.74 6.61 23.25
C VAL A 28 -15.10 8.06 23.58
N GLU A 29 -16.12 8.24 24.41
CA GLU A 29 -16.46 9.53 25.02
C GLU A 29 -15.85 9.60 26.43
N ASN A 30 -15.01 10.59 26.69
CA ASN A 30 -14.48 10.88 28.02
C ASN A 30 -15.11 12.15 28.58
N ARG A 31 -15.90 12.01 29.66
CA ARG A 31 -16.54 13.14 30.37
C ARG A 31 -15.71 13.67 31.55
N GLY A 32 -14.48 13.20 31.70
CA GLY A 32 -13.57 13.55 32.79
C GLY A 32 -12.30 14.23 32.30
N LYS A 33 -11.26 14.18 33.13
CA LYS A 33 -9.90 14.61 32.78
C LYS A 33 -9.24 13.58 31.84
N PRO A 34 -8.16 13.96 31.13
CA PRO A 34 -7.35 13.00 30.38
C PRO A 34 -6.93 11.81 31.26
N VAL A 35 -7.01 10.60 30.72
CA VAL A 35 -6.66 9.39 31.47
C VAL A 35 -6.16 8.27 30.57
N GLU A 36 -5.21 7.48 31.06
CA GLU A 36 -4.74 6.27 30.40
C GLU A 36 -5.83 5.18 30.44
N ALA A 37 -6.16 4.63 29.28
CA ALA A 37 -7.15 3.59 29.15
C ALA A 37 -6.58 2.32 28.51
N ARG A 38 -7.18 1.19 28.90
CA ARG A 38 -6.95 -0.12 28.31
C ARG A 38 -8.28 -0.72 27.90
N VAL A 39 -8.27 -1.61 26.92
CA VAL A 39 -9.45 -2.41 26.58
C VAL A 39 -9.14 -3.88 26.80
N LYS A 40 -9.96 -4.53 27.63
CA LYS A 40 -9.95 -5.97 27.81
C LYS A 40 -10.94 -6.60 26.84
N ILE A 41 -10.49 -7.59 26.09
CA ILE A 41 -11.25 -8.26 25.05
C ILE A 41 -11.47 -9.69 25.50
N LEU A 42 -12.71 -10.14 25.48
CA LEU A 42 -13.14 -11.44 25.99
C LEU A 42 -13.87 -12.21 24.88
N LYS A 43 -13.37 -13.40 24.55
CA LYS A 43 -13.99 -14.38 23.64
C LYS A 43 -13.96 -15.76 24.29
N GLY A 44 -15.09 -16.17 24.86
CA GLY A 44 -15.16 -17.42 25.62
C GLY A 44 -14.18 -17.39 26.82
N ALA A 45 -13.27 -18.36 26.90
CA ALA A 45 -12.24 -18.42 27.94
C ALA A 45 -10.99 -17.58 27.64
N ARG A 46 -10.86 -17.02 26.43
CA ARG A 46 -9.69 -16.22 26.03
C ARG A 46 -9.90 -14.77 26.40
N ALA A 47 -8.86 -14.16 26.96
CA ALA A 47 -8.82 -12.75 27.28
C ALA A 47 -7.51 -12.11 26.81
N SER A 48 -7.58 -10.91 26.26
CA SER A 48 -6.41 -10.07 25.96
C SER A 48 -6.66 -8.65 26.46
N GLU A 49 -5.60 -7.96 26.87
CA GLU A 49 -5.67 -6.57 27.30
C GLU A 49 -4.74 -5.72 26.43
N ILE A 50 -5.29 -4.66 25.85
CA ILE A 50 -4.58 -3.82 24.88
C ILE A 50 -4.59 -2.38 25.39
N PRO A 51 -3.43 -1.71 25.43
CA PRO A 51 -3.40 -0.28 25.71
C PRO A 51 -4.08 0.52 24.60
N VAL A 52 -4.96 1.44 24.99
CA VAL A 52 -5.51 2.47 24.08
C VAL A 52 -4.64 3.72 24.13
N GLY A 53 -4.06 4.01 25.30
CA GLY A 53 -3.30 5.23 25.58
C GLY A 53 -4.16 6.32 26.24
N PRO A 54 -3.70 7.58 26.23
CA PRO A 54 -4.38 8.69 26.88
C PRO A 54 -5.64 9.10 26.10
N ILE A 55 -6.80 9.00 26.75
CA ILE A 55 -8.08 9.44 26.21
C ILE A 55 -8.35 10.86 26.68
N LYS A 56 -8.32 11.82 25.75
CA LYS A 56 -8.62 13.24 26.03
C LYS A 56 -10.12 13.45 26.29
N PRO A 57 -10.52 14.51 27.01
CA PRO A 57 -11.92 14.87 27.19
C PRO A 57 -12.64 15.07 25.85
N GLY A 58 -13.90 14.67 25.78
CA GLY A 58 -14.72 14.67 24.57
C GLY A 58 -14.79 13.30 23.90
N GLU A 59 -15.33 13.26 22.68
CA GLU A 59 -15.39 12.06 21.86
C GLU A 59 -14.13 11.95 20.99
N GLY A 60 -13.53 10.75 20.96
CA GLY A 60 -12.37 10.45 20.14
C GLY A 60 -12.44 9.05 19.54
N ARG A 61 -11.77 8.89 18.40
CA ARG A 61 -11.56 7.59 17.75
C ARG A 61 -10.14 7.12 17.98
N TYR A 62 -10.00 5.84 18.31
CA TYR A 62 -8.73 5.22 18.64
C TYR A 62 -8.63 3.88 17.90
N GLN A 63 -7.42 3.51 17.49
CA GLN A 63 -7.14 2.22 16.87
C GLN A 63 -6.41 1.33 17.85
N ILE A 64 -6.90 0.10 18.01
CA ILE A 64 -6.27 -0.95 18.82
C ILE A 64 -5.98 -2.17 17.94
N ALA A 65 -4.86 -2.84 18.21
CA ALA A 65 -4.43 -4.04 17.49
C ALA A 65 -4.86 -5.29 18.27
N VAL A 66 -5.96 -5.92 17.85
CA VAL A 66 -6.58 -7.07 18.52
C VAL A 66 -6.03 -8.36 17.94
N PRO A 67 -5.48 -9.30 18.74
CA PRO A 67 -5.06 -10.60 18.24
C PRO A 67 -6.17 -11.26 17.41
N GLU A 68 -5.82 -11.83 16.27
CA GLU A 68 -6.79 -12.39 15.32
C GLU A 68 -7.79 -13.34 16.02
N ILE A 69 -9.08 -13.09 15.79
CA ILE A 69 -10.17 -13.95 16.23
C ILE A 69 -10.75 -14.63 14.99
N GLY A 70 -10.32 -15.87 14.76
CA GLY A 70 -10.72 -16.70 13.62
C GLY A 70 -12.08 -17.38 13.73
N GLU A 71 -12.80 -17.20 14.84
CA GLU A 71 -14.13 -17.75 15.07
C GLU A 71 -15.20 -16.67 15.07
N GLU A 72 -16.31 -16.90 14.36
CA GLU A 72 -17.51 -16.07 14.51
C GLU A 72 -18.12 -16.24 15.93
N GLY A 73 -18.63 -15.16 16.50
CA GLY A 73 -19.34 -15.21 17.78
C GLY A 73 -19.24 -13.93 18.61
N PRO A 74 -19.84 -13.92 19.81
CA PRO A 74 -19.82 -12.74 20.67
C PRO A 74 -18.42 -12.45 21.21
N VAL A 75 -17.99 -11.19 21.10
CA VAL A 75 -16.76 -10.67 21.71
C VAL A 75 -17.14 -9.45 22.56
N GLU A 76 -16.75 -9.47 23.83
CA GLU A 76 -16.94 -8.36 24.76
C GLU A 76 -15.67 -7.49 24.83
N PHE A 77 -15.87 -6.18 24.75
CA PHE A 77 -14.87 -5.14 24.93
C PHE A 77 -15.19 -4.39 26.23
N ALA A 78 -14.36 -4.55 27.24
CA ALA A 78 -14.44 -3.82 28.50
C ALA A 78 -13.39 -2.71 28.51
N LEU A 79 -13.83 -1.46 28.64
CA LEU A 79 -12.95 -0.29 28.73
C LEU A 79 -12.53 -0.09 30.19
N LEU A 80 -11.23 -0.03 30.46
CA LEU A 80 -10.66 0.06 31.81
C LEU A 80 -9.85 1.34 32.00
N VAL A 81 -9.90 1.85 33.22
CA VAL A 81 -8.99 2.88 33.76
C VAL A 81 -8.38 2.31 35.03
N GLY A 82 -7.06 2.10 35.05
CA GLY A 82 -6.43 1.23 36.05
C GLY A 82 -7.05 -0.17 35.98
N ASP A 83 -7.54 -0.68 37.10
CA ASP A 83 -8.22 -1.99 37.19
C ASP A 83 -9.76 -1.88 37.22
N LYS A 84 -10.31 -0.65 37.07
CA LYS A 84 -11.75 -0.41 37.10
C LYS A 84 -12.33 -0.39 35.71
N VAL A 85 -13.28 -1.29 35.46
CA VAL A 85 -14.12 -1.26 34.25
C VAL A 85 -14.99 0.00 34.27
N GLN A 86 -14.87 0.83 33.24
CA GLN A 86 -15.66 2.04 33.03
C GLN A 86 -16.92 1.76 32.21
N ASP A 87 -16.81 0.90 31.20
CA ASP A 87 -17.91 0.55 30.30
C ASP A 87 -17.65 -0.81 29.62
N ARG A 88 -18.70 -1.42 29.08
CA ARG A 88 -18.63 -2.67 28.31
C ARG A 88 -19.47 -2.58 27.05
N ARG A 89 -18.99 -3.19 25.97
CA ARG A 89 -19.74 -3.36 24.73
C ARG A 89 -19.46 -4.73 24.13
N SER A 90 -20.52 -5.42 23.73
CA SER A 90 -20.41 -6.70 23.03
C SER A 90 -20.83 -6.55 21.59
N ILE A 91 -20.05 -7.15 20.69
CA ILE A 91 -20.37 -7.23 19.26
C ILE A 91 -20.32 -8.68 18.79
N THR A 92 -21.07 -8.99 17.74
CA THR A 92 -20.90 -10.25 17.01
C THR A 92 -19.69 -10.12 16.09
N TRP A 93 -18.61 -10.77 16.47
CA TRP A 93 -17.38 -10.80 15.68
C TRP A 93 -17.55 -11.73 14.49
N ARG A 94 -17.08 -11.28 13.32
CA ARG A 94 -17.01 -12.06 12.08
C ARG A 94 -15.58 -11.98 11.55
N PRO A 95 -14.84 -13.10 11.48
CA PRO A 95 -13.48 -13.13 10.94
C PRO A 95 -13.42 -12.49 9.55
N LYS A 96 -12.31 -11.80 9.26
CA LYS A 96 -12.11 -11.16 7.95
C LYS A 96 -11.21 -12.02 7.08
N ARG A 97 -11.41 -11.93 5.77
CA ARG A 97 -10.53 -12.57 4.79
C ARG A 97 -9.17 -11.88 4.81
N HIS A 98 -8.10 -12.67 4.68
CA HIS A 98 -6.77 -12.16 4.37
C HIS A 98 -6.67 -11.92 2.87
N TRP A 99 -6.43 -10.66 2.50
CA TRP A 99 -6.23 -10.25 1.13
C TRP A 99 -4.75 -10.02 0.90
N GLU A 100 -4.25 -10.48 -0.23
CA GLU A 100 -2.96 -10.07 -0.76
C GLU A 100 -3.22 -9.02 -1.84
N VAL A 101 -2.59 -7.86 -1.70
CA VAL A 101 -2.76 -6.73 -2.62
C VAL A 101 -1.41 -6.47 -3.30
N TYR A 102 -1.38 -6.66 -4.61
CA TYR A 102 -0.23 -6.32 -5.44
C TYR A 102 -0.41 -4.89 -5.97
N LEU A 103 0.59 -4.05 -5.73
CA LEU A 103 0.63 -2.68 -6.25
C LEU A 103 1.60 -2.65 -7.43
N VAL A 104 1.09 -2.28 -8.60
CA VAL A 104 1.89 -2.11 -9.82
C VAL A 104 1.82 -0.64 -10.21
N HIS A 105 2.96 0.05 -10.16
CA HIS A 105 3.07 1.43 -10.60
C HIS A 105 3.40 1.46 -12.09
N ILE A 106 2.64 2.24 -12.84
CA ILE A 106 2.78 2.42 -14.28
C ILE A 106 2.22 3.80 -14.65
N SER A 107 2.79 4.42 -15.68
CA SER A 107 2.21 5.56 -16.37
C SER A 107 1.84 5.13 -17.78
N HIS A 108 0.61 5.43 -18.21
CA HIS A 108 0.12 5.06 -19.53
C HIS A 108 0.67 6.03 -20.59
N HIS A 109 1.21 5.50 -21.68
CA HIS A 109 1.72 6.22 -22.83
C HIS A 109 0.59 6.43 -23.85
N ASP A 110 0.06 7.65 -23.92
CA ASP A 110 -0.94 8.03 -24.91
C ASP A 110 -0.43 9.19 -25.80
N LEU A 111 0.35 8.80 -26.81
CA LEU A 111 1.11 9.71 -27.65
C LEU A 111 0.20 10.41 -28.65
N GLY A 112 0.15 11.74 -28.59
CA GLY A 112 -0.72 12.55 -29.46
C GLY A 112 -2.13 12.77 -28.91
N TYR A 113 -2.52 12.12 -27.81
CA TYR A 113 -3.70 12.49 -27.03
C TYR A 113 -3.33 13.33 -25.80
N THR A 114 -2.30 12.93 -25.04
CA THR A 114 -1.87 13.64 -23.83
C THR A 114 -1.33 15.04 -24.16
N ASP A 115 -0.31 15.10 -25.03
CA ASP A 115 0.25 16.34 -25.58
C ASP A 115 1.04 16.01 -26.86
N LEU A 116 1.79 16.98 -27.39
CA LEU A 116 2.76 16.78 -28.45
C LEU A 116 3.77 15.68 -28.04
N PRO A 117 4.07 14.70 -28.91
CA PRO A 117 4.97 13.59 -28.56
C PRO A 117 6.32 14.03 -28.00
N ARG A 118 6.86 15.17 -28.46
CA ARG A 118 8.10 15.74 -27.93
C ARG A 118 7.99 16.16 -26.47
N ASP A 119 6.87 16.76 -26.09
CA ASP A 119 6.65 17.23 -24.72
C ASP A 119 6.39 16.04 -23.80
N VAL A 120 5.64 15.03 -24.27
CA VAL A 120 5.45 13.76 -23.57
C VAL A 120 6.77 13.03 -23.31
N LEU A 121 7.70 12.99 -24.28
CA LEU A 121 9.05 12.42 -24.06
C LEU A 121 9.77 13.10 -22.90
N ARG A 122 9.78 14.44 -22.89
CA ARG A 122 10.43 15.22 -21.84
C ARG A 122 9.78 14.99 -20.47
N GLU A 123 8.46 14.82 -20.42
CA GLU A 123 7.76 14.44 -19.18
C GLU A 123 8.19 13.05 -18.70
N HIS A 124 8.27 12.09 -19.61
CA HIS A 124 8.76 10.75 -19.28
C HIS A 124 10.20 10.73 -18.80
N ASP A 125 11.09 11.55 -19.35
CA ASP A 125 12.45 11.69 -18.82
C ASP A 125 12.41 12.16 -17.35
N GLY A 126 11.56 13.14 -17.04
CA GLY A 126 11.34 13.60 -15.66
C GLY A 126 10.72 12.53 -14.75
N PHE A 127 9.80 11.71 -15.27
CA PHE A 127 9.27 10.57 -14.52
C PHE A 127 10.35 9.54 -14.22
N MET A 128 11.24 9.27 -15.18
CA MET A 128 12.38 8.36 -14.96
C MET A 128 13.28 8.84 -13.83
N ASP A 129 13.56 10.15 -13.73
CA ASP A 129 14.29 10.72 -12.60
C ASP A 129 13.60 10.43 -11.26
N GLU A 130 12.28 10.64 -11.17
CA GLU A 130 11.51 10.37 -9.95
C GLU A 130 11.47 8.88 -9.60
N ILE A 131 11.29 8.02 -10.62
CA ILE A 131 11.30 6.56 -10.47
C ILE A 131 12.63 6.09 -9.89
N LEU A 132 13.76 6.55 -10.45
CA LEU A 132 15.08 6.21 -9.97
C LEU A 132 15.30 6.70 -8.54
N ARG A 133 14.87 7.93 -8.22
CA ARG A 133 14.91 8.47 -6.85
C ARG A 133 14.10 7.60 -5.88
N PHE A 134 12.88 7.20 -6.22
CA PHE A 134 12.07 6.33 -5.35
C PHE A 134 12.66 4.92 -5.21
N CYS A 135 13.31 4.40 -6.24
CA CYS A 135 14.08 3.17 -6.12
C CYS A 135 15.24 3.32 -5.13
N GLU A 136 15.96 4.45 -5.13
CA GLU A 136 17.03 4.76 -4.18
C GLU A 136 16.51 4.92 -2.74
N GLU A 137 15.49 5.76 -2.54
CA GLU A 137 14.91 6.07 -1.21
C GLU A 137 14.37 4.83 -0.48
N THR A 138 14.03 3.79 -1.24
CA THR A 138 13.46 2.55 -0.70
C THR A 138 14.43 1.35 -0.74
N GLU A 139 15.73 1.54 -1.01
CA GLU A 139 16.70 0.42 -1.08
C GLU A 139 16.78 -0.39 0.22
N ASP A 140 16.75 0.29 1.37
CA ASP A 140 16.88 -0.33 2.69
C ASP A 140 15.53 -0.76 3.30
N TRP A 141 14.43 -0.62 2.55
CA TRP A 141 13.10 -1.01 3.01
C TRP A 141 12.93 -2.53 2.93
N PRO A 142 11.94 -3.10 3.66
CA PRO A 142 11.52 -4.49 3.44
C PRO A 142 11.21 -4.77 1.96
N GLU A 143 11.48 -5.99 1.50
CA GLU A 143 11.44 -6.36 0.08
C GLU A 143 10.07 -6.10 -0.57
N GLU A 144 9.01 -6.24 0.19
CA GLU A 144 7.62 -6.00 -0.19
C GLU A 144 7.22 -4.52 -0.21
N ALA A 145 7.94 -3.66 0.53
CA ALA A 145 7.65 -2.21 0.62
C ALA A 145 8.51 -1.37 -0.34
N LYS A 146 9.48 -2.02 -0.94
CA LYS A 146 10.45 -1.53 -1.89
C LYS A 146 9.73 -1.04 -3.18
N PHE A 147 9.98 0.19 -3.62
CA PHE A 147 9.36 0.76 -4.84
C PHE A 147 9.65 -0.05 -6.11
N ARG A 148 8.62 -0.33 -6.91
CA ARG A 148 8.74 -0.99 -8.21
C ARG A 148 7.91 -0.26 -9.25
N TYR A 149 8.41 -0.28 -10.49
CA TYR A 149 7.78 0.41 -11.60
C TYR A 149 7.78 -0.44 -12.88
N THR A 150 6.69 -0.37 -13.64
CA THR A 150 6.57 -0.99 -14.96
C THR A 150 6.51 0.11 -16.00
N ILE A 151 7.46 0.11 -16.92
CA ILE A 151 7.50 0.99 -18.08
C ILE A 151 6.66 0.34 -19.18
N GLU A 152 5.61 1.03 -19.61
CA GLU A 152 4.58 0.44 -20.48
C GLU A 152 5.06 0.10 -21.88
N GLY A 153 6.06 0.81 -22.40
CA GLY A 153 6.63 0.53 -23.71
C GLY A 153 7.98 1.20 -23.91
N SER A 154 8.76 0.69 -24.86
CA SER A 154 10.16 1.07 -25.01
C SER A 154 10.38 2.45 -25.62
N TRP A 155 9.37 3.09 -26.21
CA TRP A 155 9.52 4.39 -26.90
C TRP A 155 10.17 5.47 -26.01
N SER A 156 9.67 5.65 -24.77
CA SER A 156 10.24 6.63 -23.85
C SER A 156 11.60 6.20 -23.30
N VAL A 157 11.82 4.91 -23.08
CA VAL A 157 13.10 4.38 -22.59
C VAL A 157 14.20 4.53 -23.62
N LEU A 158 13.91 4.29 -24.89
CA LEU A 158 14.88 4.44 -25.98
C LEU A 158 15.38 5.89 -26.04
N HIS A 159 14.45 6.85 -26.00
CA HIS A 159 14.80 8.27 -25.91
C HIS A 159 15.67 8.56 -24.68
N PHE A 160 15.27 8.09 -23.49
CA PHE A 160 16.01 8.30 -22.25
C PHE A 160 17.43 7.71 -22.30
N VAL A 161 17.61 6.54 -22.91
CA VAL A 161 18.91 5.89 -23.07
C VAL A 161 19.79 6.60 -24.09
N GLU A 162 19.21 7.12 -25.17
CA GLU A 162 19.93 7.80 -26.25
C GLU A 162 20.37 9.22 -25.86
N GLU A 163 19.52 9.96 -25.15
CA GLU A 163 19.71 11.40 -24.87
C GLU A 163 19.99 11.70 -23.39
N GLY A 164 19.75 10.75 -22.49
CA GLY A 164 19.88 10.94 -21.06
C GLY A 164 21.33 10.92 -20.54
N PRO A 165 21.58 11.47 -19.35
CA PRO A 165 22.89 11.37 -18.69
C PRO A 165 23.32 9.92 -18.45
N GLU A 166 24.59 9.60 -18.74
CA GLU A 166 25.16 8.24 -18.65
C GLU A 166 24.98 7.62 -17.26
N ASP A 167 25.14 8.41 -16.19
CA ASP A 167 24.98 7.94 -14.81
C ASP A 167 23.53 7.54 -14.48
N LEU A 168 22.54 8.23 -15.04
CA LEU A 168 21.14 7.89 -14.87
C LEU A 168 20.74 6.66 -15.69
N VAL A 169 21.30 6.52 -16.90
CA VAL A 169 21.11 5.32 -17.73
C VAL A 169 21.71 4.09 -17.03
N GLU A 170 22.91 4.21 -16.45
CA GLU A 170 23.52 3.13 -15.66
C GLU A 170 22.67 2.75 -14.44
N LYS A 171 22.08 3.73 -13.74
CA LYS A 171 21.16 3.48 -12.62
C LYS A 171 19.89 2.77 -13.07
N LEU A 172 19.30 3.19 -14.19
CA LEU A 172 18.15 2.51 -14.79
C LEU A 172 18.47 1.04 -15.06
N VAL A 173 19.58 0.77 -15.77
CA VAL A 173 20.01 -0.60 -16.08
C VAL A 173 20.26 -1.41 -14.80
N ARG A 174 20.85 -0.82 -13.75
CA ARG A 174 21.02 -1.47 -12.45
C ARG A 174 19.68 -1.88 -11.85
N TYR A 175 18.71 -0.97 -11.78
CA TYR A 175 17.40 -1.27 -11.20
C TYR A 175 16.57 -2.25 -12.04
N MET A 176 16.72 -2.23 -13.37
CA MET A 176 16.14 -3.25 -14.24
C MET A 176 16.72 -4.64 -13.97
N LYS A 177 18.05 -4.76 -13.84
CA LYS A 177 18.71 -6.03 -13.49
C LYS A 177 18.33 -6.55 -12.10
N GLN A 178 17.96 -5.67 -11.18
CA GLN A 178 17.45 -6.02 -9.86
C GLN A 178 15.96 -6.40 -9.85
N GLY A 179 15.26 -6.30 -10.98
CA GLY A 179 13.81 -6.51 -11.06
C GLY A 179 12.98 -5.44 -10.36
N ARG A 180 13.57 -4.25 -10.15
CA ARG A 180 12.92 -3.08 -9.53
C ARG A 180 12.14 -2.28 -10.57
N ILE A 181 12.64 -2.26 -11.79
CA ILE A 181 12.01 -1.63 -12.95
C ILE A 181 11.84 -2.70 -14.02
N GLU A 182 10.63 -2.84 -14.54
CA GLU A 182 10.33 -3.74 -15.66
C GLU A 182 10.04 -2.93 -16.92
N LEU A 183 10.64 -3.32 -18.04
CA LEU A 183 10.27 -2.80 -19.37
C LEU A 183 9.47 -3.87 -20.09
N THR A 184 8.25 -3.54 -20.53
CA THR A 184 7.44 -4.44 -21.36
C THR A 184 8.00 -4.54 -22.79
N ALA A 185 7.50 -5.51 -23.56
CA ALA A 185 8.08 -5.85 -24.85
C ALA A 185 7.70 -4.92 -26.02
N LEU A 186 6.62 -4.13 -25.92
CA LEU A 186 6.14 -3.34 -27.05
C LEU A 186 6.82 -1.96 -27.09
N PHE A 187 7.07 -1.47 -28.30
CA PHE A 187 7.56 -0.10 -28.50
C PHE A 187 6.57 0.95 -28.01
N GLY A 188 5.29 0.77 -28.33
CA GLY A 188 4.19 1.64 -27.93
C GLY A 188 2.85 0.92 -28.01
N ASN A 189 1.79 1.61 -27.61
CA ASN A 189 0.43 1.09 -27.64
C ASN A 189 -0.19 1.33 -29.01
N GLU A 190 -0.47 0.25 -29.73
CA GLU A 190 -1.14 0.31 -31.03
C GLU A 190 -2.57 -0.22 -30.96
N THR A 191 -3.44 0.34 -31.81
CA THR A 191 -4.79 -0.19 -32.00
C THR A 191 -4.71 -1.43 -32.88
N THR A 192 -4.74 -2.61 -32.27
CA THR A 192 -4.51 -3.90 -32.96
C THR A 192 -5.45 -4.17 -34.14
N GLU A 193 -6.64 -3.58 -34.17
CA GLU A 193 -7.58 -3.67 -35.29
C GLU A 193 -7.13 -2.92 -36.55
N LEU A 194 -6.20 -1.97 -36.41
CA LEU A 194 -5.69 -1.13 -37.49
C LEU A 194 -4.32 -1.60 -38.01
N CYS A 195 -3.64 -2.47 -37.27
CA CYS A 195 -2.29 -2.94 -37.60
C CYS A 195 -2.31 -4.26 -38.39
N GLY A 196 -1.46 -4.34 -39.42
CA GLY A 196 -1.11 -5.60 -40.08
C GLY A 196 -0.23 -6.49 -39.20
N HIS A 197 -0.14 -7.78 -39.55
CA HIS A 197 0.69 -8.75 -38.81
C HIS A 197 2.17 -8.32 -38.70
N GLU A 198 2.74 -7.80 -39.78
CA GLU A 198 4.13 -7.33 -39.79
C GLU A 198 4.34 -6.10 -38.90
N GLU A 199 3.36 -5.20 -38.80
CA GLU A 199 3.45 -4.03 -37.92
C GLU A 199 3.47 -4.47 -36.46
N LEU A 200 2.57 -5.39 -36.07
CA LEU A 200 2.54 -5.96 -34.72
C LEU A 200 3.83 -6.70 -34.35
N ILE A 201 4.42 -7.45 -35.28
CA ILE A 201 5.71 -8.12 -35.06
C ILE A 201 6.83 -7.09 -34.85
N ARG A 202 6.85 -6.03 -35.66
CA ARG A 202 7.89 -4.99 -35.61
C ARG A 202 7.82 -4.14 -34.35
N LEU A 203 6.66 -4.02 -33.70
CA LEU A 203 6.55 -3.34 -32.40
C LEU A 203 7.46 -3.94 -31.32
N LEU A 204 7.83 -5.21 -31.45
CA LEU A 204 8.72 -5.86 -30.49
C LEU A 204 10.19 -5.45 -30.70
N TYR A 205 10.58 -5.16 -31.94
CA TYR A 205 11.99 -5.07 -32.32
C TYR A 205 12.79 -4.02 -31.52
N PRO A 206 12.26 -2.82 -31.26
CA PRO A 206 13.02 -1.81 -30.52
C PRO A 206 13.35 -2.24 -29.09
N SER A 207 12.42 -2.89 -28.39
CA SER A 207 12.63 -3.40 -27.03
C SER A 207 13.67 -4.52 -26.99
N PHE A 208 13.67 -5.43 -27.96
CA PHE A 208 14.68 -6.50 -28.05
C PHE A 208 16.07 -5.96 -28.39
N GLY A 209 16.17 -4.79 -29.02
CA GLY A 209 17.44 -4.11 -29.28
C GLY A 209 18.12 -3.54 -28.04
N LEU A 210 17.42 -3.43 -26.90
CA LEU A 210 17.96 -2.95 -25.62
C LEU A 210 18.61 -4.05 -24.77
N GLY A 211 18.45 -5.32 -25.14
CA GLY A 211 18.91 -6.50 -24.39
C GLY A 211 20.29 -7.03 -24.76
#